data_AF-A0A1B7TDZ3-F1
#
_entry.id   AF-A0A1B7TDZ3-F1
#
_cell.length_a   1.000
_cell.length_b   1.000
_cell.length_c   1.000
_cell.angle_alpha   90.00
_cell.angle_beta   90.00
_cell.angle_gamma   90.00
#
_symmetry.space_group_name_H-M   'P 1'
#
loop_
_entity.id
_entity.type
_entity.pdbx_description
1 polymer ?
#
loop_
_entity_poly.entity_id
_entity_poly.type
_entity_poly.pdbx_seq_one_letter_code
_entity_poly.pdbx_strand_id
1 'polypeptide(L)'
;MPPKKQKEVKKKSNVDKSFGMKNKKGSKAKKQIEQMNKQSFDFKKDEMRRQKEEAKFLREQEALTKQLLFNPVVKQPVVAKGVDPKTVLCPMYKLNNCNKGSNCKYSHDANLVANFIKQQNDARKEEEKLKQKEKPKLLNKKGNEVTSTDIICNFMIEMMEKQLWGFRLEEKHMEETQCKYVHQLPEGYIVKTAEQKRLEREMQENMPKITIEQFVEQERESLDKDHLTPLTLDLFKEINLKHKLMRMKIKENRLKKSMSMMMVTNLILSYIERDNKMMMMKRIN
;
A
#
# COMPACT_ATOMS: atom_id res chain seq x y z
N MET A 1 -42.04 15.11 -3.86
CA MET A 1 -41.87 15.81 -5.16
C MET A 1 -41.47 14.77 -6.21
N PRO A 2 -42.32 14.47 -7.20
CA PRO A 2 -42.07 13.41 -8.18
C PRO A 2 -41.31 13.93 -9.43
N PRO A 3 -40.54 13.08 -10.12
CA PRO A 3 -39.62 13.50 -11.18
C PRO A 3 -40.34 13.83 -12.49
N LYS A 4 -39.88 14.90 -13.14
CA LYS A 4 -40.36 15.44 -14.41
C LYS A 4 -40.33 14.37 -15.52
N LYS A 5 -41.51 13.96 -16.00
CA LYS A 5 -41.70 13.20 -17.26
C LYS A 5 -41.08 13.98 -18.42
N GLN A 6 -39.98 13.45 -18.96
CA GLN A 6 -39.43 13.89 -20.24
C GLN A 6 -40.44 13.53 -21.33
N LYS A 7 -40.86 14.54 -22.10
CA LYS A 7 -41.76 14.36 -23.24
C LYS A 7 -41.04 13.52 -24.29
N GLU A 8 -41.53 12.30 -24.50
CA GLU A 8 -41.20 11.52 -25.68
C GLU A 8 -41.57 12.33 -26.93
N VAL A 9 -40.55 12.78 -27.64
CA VAL A 9 -40.71 13.36 -28.97
C VAL A 9 -41.10 12.22 -29.89
N LYS A 10 -42.43 12.05 -30.07
CA LYS A 10 -43.00 11.20 -31.11
C LYS A 10 -42.32 11.57 -32.43
N LYS A 11 -41.46 10.67 -32.93
CA LYS A 11 -40.90 10.74 -34.28
C LYS A 11 -42.09 10.84 -35.22
N LYS A 12 -42.29 12.03 -35.80
CA LYS A 12 -43.27 12.25 -36.86
C LYS A 12 -43.00 11.18 -37.91
N SER A 13 -43.95 10.27 -38.07
CA SER A 13 -43.96 9.29 -39.15
C SER A 13 -43.57 10.00 -40.43
N ASN A 14 -42.62 9.43 -41.16
CA ASN A 14 -42.11 9.89 -42.45
C ASN A 14 -43.32 10.29 -43.32
N VAL A 15 -43.67 11.59 -43.29
CA VAL A 15 -44.83 12.11 -44.00
C VAL A 15 -44.47 11.97 -45.47
N ASP A 16 -45.21 11.10 -46.16
CA ASP A 16 -45.03 10.85 -47.59
C ASP A 16 -45.12 12.20 -48.34
N LYS A 17 -43.97 12.79 -48.64
CA LYS A 17 -43.86 14.04 -49.40
C LYS A 17 -44.38 13.89 -50.83
N SER A 18 -44.75 12.67 -51.25
CA SER A 18 -45.44 12.40 -52.51
C SER A 18 -46.98 12.41 -52.40
N PHE A 19 -47.55 12.58 -51.21
CA PHE A 19 -49.01 12.50 -50.98
C PHE A 19 -49.86 13.60 -51.66
N GLY A 20 -49.26 14.69 -52.15
CA GLY A 20 -49.97 15.72 -52.94
C GLY A 20 -49.62 15.76 -54.43
N MET A 21 -48.63 14.97 -54.86
CA MET A 21 -48.02 15.10 -56.20
C MET A 21 -48.47 14.01 -57.18
N LYS A 22 -49.16 12.97 -56.68
CA LYS A 22 -49.66 11.83 -57.47
C LYS A 22 -50.82 12.17 -58.40
N ASN A 23 -51.54 13.27 -58.14
CA ASN A 23 -52.67 13.73 -58.96
C ASN A 23 -52.29 14.73 -60.07
N LYS A 24 -51.02 15.19 -60.13
CA LYS A 24 -50.50 16.01 -61.23
C LYS A 24 -49.89 15.09 -62.30
N LYS A 25 -50.60 14.88 -63.41
CA LYS A 25 -50.15 14.11 -64.58
C LYS A 25 -49.07 14.85 -65.40
N GLY A 26 -48.04 15.39 -64.74
CA GLY A 26 -46.90 16.04 -65.38
C GLY A 26 -45.65 15.17 -65.31
N SER A 27 -44.94 15.01 -66.44
CA SER A 27 -43.67 14.26 -66.52
C SER A 27 -42.62 14.75 -65.52
N LYS A 28 -42.62 16.06 -65.21
CA LYS A 28 -41.72 16.69 -64.22
C LYS A 28 -41.99 16.23 -62.79
N ALA A 29 -43.25 16.06 -62.40
CA ALA A 29 -43.64 15.58 -61.07
C ALA A 29 -43.24 14.10 -60.87
N LYS A 30 -43.42 13.26 -61.91
CA LYS A 30 -42.98 11.86 -61.88
C LYS A 30 -41.45 11.74 -61.72
N LYS A 31 -40.68 12.53 -62.48
CA LYS A 31 -39.20 12.56 -62.37
C LYS A 31 -38.73 13.00 -60.97
N GLN A 32 -39.39 13.98 -60.37
CA GLN A 32 -39.03 14.45 -59.02
C GLN A 32 -39.31 13.41 -57.93
N ILE A 33 -40.44 12.69 -58.01
CA ILE A 33 -40.76 11.58 -57.09
C ILE A 33 -39.75 10.44 -57.25
N GLU A 34 -39.38 10.10 -58.49
CA GLU A 34 -38.39 9.06 -58.77
C GLU A 34 -37.00 9.44 -58.24
N GLN A 35 -36.59 10.71 -58.37
CA GLN A 35 -35.32 11.21 -57.83
C GLN A 35 -35.29 11.17 -56.30
N MET A 36 -36.38 11.55 -55.61
CA MET A 36 -36.47 11.47 -54.15
C MET A 36 -36.46 10.02 -53.63
N ASN A 37 -37.10 9.10 -54.36
CA ASN A 37 -37.07 7.68 -54.03
C ASN A 37 -35.66 7.10 -54.21
N LYS A 38 -34.99 7.38 -55.32
CA LYS A 38 -33.61 6.92 -55.57
C LYS A 38 -32.64 7.37 -54.47
N GLN A 39 -32.69 8.65 -54.09
CA GLN A 39 -31.88 9.17 -52.98
C GLN A 39 -32.13 8.41 -51.65
N SER A 40 -33.38 8.04 -51.35
CA SER A 40 -33.71 7.34 -50.10
C SER A 40 -33.26 5.86 -50.08
N PHE A 41 -33.14 5.20 -51.23
CA PHE A 41 -32.65 3.82 -51.33
C PHE A 41 -31.12 3.74 -51.23
N ASP A 42 -30.41 4.73 -51.78
CA ASP A 42 -28.95 4.77 -51.75
C ASP A 42 -28.42 4.94 -50.32
N PHE A 43 -29.01 5.84 -49.52
CA PHE A 43 -28.63 6.00 -48.10
C PHE A 43 -28.84 4.73 -47.27
N LYS A 44 -29.93 3.98 -47.51
CA LYS A 44 -30.19 2.71 -46.79
C LYS A 44 -29.22 1.61 -47.19
N LYS A 45 -28.80 1.59 -48.46
CA LYS A 45 -27.84 0.60 -48.98
C LYS A 45 -26.43 0.87 -48.45
N ASP A 46 -26.03 2.14 -48.36
CA ASP A 46 -24.74 2.53 -47.79
C ASP A 46 -24.65 2.26 -46.28
N GLU A 47 -25.73 2.55 -45.53
CA GLU A 47 -25.80 2.25 -44.10
C GLU A 47 -25.70 0.73 -43.82
N MET A 48 -26.41 -0.10 -44.60
CA MET A 48 -26.31 -1.57 -44.50
C MET A 48 -24.91 -2.10 -44.84
N ARG A 49 -24.20 -1.47 -45.79
CA ARG A 49 -22.82 -1.85 -46.11
C ARG A 49 -21.87 -1.52 -44.96
N ARG A 50 -22.00 -0.33 -44.35
CA ARG A 50 -21.18 0.10 -43.22
C ARG A 50 -21.37 -0.79 -41.99
N GLN A 51 -22.61 -1.13 -41.66
CA GLN A 51 -22.91 -2.05 -40.55
C GLN A 51 -22.34 -3.45 -40.77
N LYS A 52 -22.32 -3.95 -42.02
CA LYS A 52 -21.73 -5.25 -42.37
C LYS A 52 -20.20 -5.24 -42.25
N GLU A 53 -19.54 -4.13 -42.61
CA GLU A 53 -18.10 -3.96 -42.46
C GLU A 53 -17.69 -3.85 -40.98
N GLU A 54 -18.43 -3.06 -40.18
CA GLU A 54 -18.22 -2.96 -38.73
C GLU A 54 -18.42 -4.32 -38.03
N ALA A 55 -19.45 -5.09 -38.40
CA ALA A 55 -19.68 -6.43 -37.86
C ALA A 55 -18.58 -7.43 -38.24
N LYS A 56 -18.03 -7.35 -39.46
CA LYS A 56 -16.88 -8.17 -39.88
C LYS A 56 -15.63 -7.83 -39.09
N PHE A 57 -15.34 -6.53 -38.95
CA PHE A 57 -14.17 -6.05 -38.19
C PHE A 57 -14.25 -6.45 -36.71
N LEU A 58 -15.44 -6.37 -36.11
CA LEU A 58 -15.63 -6.80 -34.72
C LEU A 58 -15.44 -8.31 -34.56
N ARG A 59 -15.96 -9.12 -35.50
CA ARG A 59 -15.79 -10.58 -35.49
C ARG A 59 -14.33 -10.99 -35.69
N GLU A 60 -13.59 -10.26 -36.52
CA GLU A 60 -12.16 -10.51 -36.74
C GLU A 60 -11.32 -10.13 -35.51
N GLN A 61 -11.61 -8.99 -34.87
CA GLN A 61 -11.00 -8.63 -33.59
C GLN A 61 -11.32 -9.65 -32.49
N GLU A 62 -12.55 -10.14 -32.42
CA GLU A 62 -12.93 -11.18 -31.45
C GLU A 62 -12.19 -12.50 -31.71
N ALA A 63 -11.96 -12.87 -32.97
CA ALA A 63 -11.19 -14.05 -33.32
C ALA A 63 -9.70 -13.90 -32.95
N LEU A 64 -9.10 -12.74 -33.22
CA LEU A 64 -7.71 -12.43 -32.88
C LEU A 64 -7.49 -12.37 -31.36
N THR A 65 -8.39 -11.71 -30.63
CA THR A 65 -8.34 -11.66 -29.16
C THR A 65 -8.49 -13.05 -28.54
N LYS A 66 -9.39 -13.89 -29.06
CA LYS A 66 -9.48 -15.30 -28.65
C LYS A 66 -8.18 -16.06 -28.92
N GLN A 67 -7.58 -15.92 -30.11
CA GLN A 67 -6.31 -16.58 -30.43
C GLN A 67 -5.16 -16.18 -29.50
N LEU A 68 -5.02 -14.89 -29.18
CA LEU A 68 -4.01 -14.42 -28.22
C LEU A 68 -4.26 -14.95 -26.80
N LEU A 69 -5.51 -15.10 -26.40
CA LEU A 69 -5.88 -15.58 -25.06
C LEU A 69 -5.63 -17.08 -24.90
N PHE A 70 -5.89 -17.87 -25.95
CA PHE A 70 -5.73 -19.34 -25.91
C PHE A 70 -4.28 -19.80 -26.14
N ASN A 71 -3.43 -18.99 -26.75
CA ASN A 71 -2.03 -19.33 -27.00
C ASN A 71 -1.09 -18.31 -26.32
N PRO A 72 -0.98 -18.34 -24.98
CA PRO A 72 0.02 -17.53 -24.31
C PRO A 72 1.39 -17.94 -24.85
N VAL A 73 2.10 -17.00 -25.48
CA VAL A 73 3.46 -17.22 -25.95
C VAL A 73 4.34 -17.47 -24.74
N VAL A 74 4.52 -18.73 -24.37
CA VAL A 74 5.37 -19.14 -23.26
C VAL A 74 6.83 -18.96 -23.67
N LYS A 75 7.36 -17.76 -23.38
CA LYS A 75 8.79 -17.50 -23.53
C LYS A 75 9.54 -18.40 -22.56
N GLN A 76 10.44 -19.24 -23.07
CA GLN A 76 11.29 -20.07 -22.22
C GLN A 76 12.18 -19.17 -21.35
N PRO A 77 12.25 -19.41 -20.04
CA PRO A 77 13.07 -18.60 -19.14
C PRO A 77 14.55 -18.78 -19.50
N VAL A 78 15.25 -17.67 -19.65
CA VAL A 78 16.71 -17.67 -19.83
C VAL A 78 17.33 -18.09 -18.51
N VAL A 79 18.05 -19.19 -18.53
CA VAL A 79 18.74 -19.71 -17.34
C VAL A 79 19.92 -18.79 -17.03
N ALA A 80 20.10 -18.45 -15.75
CA ALA A 80 21.19 -17.59 -15.31
C ALA A 80 22.56 -18.22 -15.64
N LYS A 81 23.57 -17.38 -15.91
CA LYS A 81 24.93 -17.84 -16.23
C LYS A 81 25.48 -18.67 -15.07
N GLY A 82 25.77 -19.96 -15.30
CA GLY A 82 26.29 -20.90 -14.31
C GLY A 82 25.29 -21.91 -13.75
N VAL A 83 24.01 -21.85 -14.12
CA VAL A 83 23.00 -22.86 -13.73
C VAL A 83 22.76 -23.82 -14.89
N ASP A 84 22.85 -25.12 -14.64
CA ASP A 84 22.61 -26.15 -15.65
C ASP A 84 21.15 -26.13 -16.12
N PRO A 85 20.86 -25.97 -17.43
CA PRO A 85 19.48 -25.85 -17.92
C PRO A 85 18.58 -27.06 -17.64
N LYS A 86 19.17 -28.24 -17.40
CA LYS A 86 18.46 -29.46 -16.99
C LYS A 86 17.99 -29.46 -15.54
N THR A 87 18.45 -28.52 -14.72
CA THR A 87 17.94 -28.36 -13.35
C THR A 87 16.60 -27.60 -13.32
N VAL A 88 16.18 -27.04 -14.46
CA VAL A 88 14.93 -26.29 -14.61
C VAL A 88 13.92 -27.12 -15.42
N LEU A 89 12.68 -27.19 -14.94
CA LEU A 89 11.60 -27.89 -15.64
C LEU A 89 11.22 -27.14 -16.93
N CYS A 90 11.07 -27.89 -18.02
CA CYS A 90 10.66 -27.35 -19.31
C CYS A 90 9.23 -26.77 -19.23
N PRO A 91 9.04 -25.46 -19.53
CA PRO A 91 7.71 -24.85 -19.50
C PRO A 91 6.73 -25.46 -20.50
N MET A 92 7.23 -25.88 -21.67
CA MET A 92 6.43 -26.51 -22.72
C MET A 92 6.03 -27.94 -22.33
N TYR A 93 6.89 -28.65 -21.58
CA TYR A 93 6.58 -29.98 -21.07
C TYR A 93 5.53 -29.91 -19.96
N LYS A 94 5.62 -28.90 -19.10
CA LYS A 94 4.58 -28.62 -18.09
C LYS A 94 3.19 -28.39 -18.72
N LEU A 95 3.14 -27.89 -19.95
CA LEU A 95 1.92 -27.68 -20.73
C LEU A 95 1.61 -28.84 -21.70
N ASN A 96 2.31 -29.96 -21.58
CA ASN A 96 2.18 -31.13 -22.47
C ASN A 96 2.33 -30.81 -23.97
N ASN A 97 3.07 -29.75 -24.32
CA ASN A 97 3.24 -29.24 -25.69
C ASN A 97 4.72 -29.18 -26.11
N CYS A 98 5.56 -30.05 -25.55
CA CYS A 98 6.99 -30.07 -25.87
C CYS A 98 7.33 -31.06 -26.98
N ASN A 99 7.64 -30.54 -28.18
CA ASN A 99 8.05 -31.36 -29.33
C ASN A 99 9.52 -31.84 -29.28
N LYS A 100 10.27 -31.49 -28.23
CA LYS A 100 11.72 -31.74 -28.15
C LYS A 100 12.07 -33.07 -27.47
N GLY A 101 11.10 -33.74 -26.82
CA GLY A 101 11.30 -35.05 -26.18
C GLY A 101 12.53 -35.09 -25.26
N SER A 102 13.32 -36.17 -25.33
CA SER A 102 14.53 -36.37 -24.53
C SER A 102 15.68 -35.40 -24.85
N ASN A 103 15.65 -34.75 -26.02
CA ASN A 103 16.68 -33.80 -26.46
C ASN A 103 16.35 -32.35 -26.05
N CYS A 104 15.37 -32.16 -25.16
CA CYS A 104 15.05 -30.85 -24.63
C CYS A 104 16.21 -30.30 -23.77
N LYS A 105 16.53 -29.01 -23.95
CA LYS A 105 17.51 -28.29 -23.14
C LYS A 105 17.12 -28.23 -21.66
N TYR A 106 15.82 -28.30 -21.38
CA TYR A 106 15.22 -28.24 -20.05
C TYR A 106 14.72 -29.62 -19.63
N SER A 107 14.64 -29.90 -18.33
CA SER A 107 14.23 -31.22 -17.82
C SER A 107 12.74 -31.47 -18.03
N HIS A 108 12.40 -32.73 -18.30
CA HIS A 108 11.04 -33.26 -18.36
C HIS A 108 10.67 -34.07 -17.11
N ASP A 109 11.60 -34.27 -16.18
CA ASP A 109 11.35 -35.03 -14.96
C ASP A 109 11.12 -34.09 -13.78
N ALA A 110 9.86 -33.96 -13.36
CA ALA A 110 9.48 -33.10 -12.25
C ALA A 110 10.16 -33.52 -10.92
N ASN A 111 10.35 -34.82 -10.71
CA ASN A 111 10.98 -35.35 -9.50
C ASN A 111 12.47 -34.98 -9.38
N LEU A 112 13.20 -34.98 -10.50
CA LEU A 112 14.62 -34.58 -10.51
C LEU A 112 14.77 -33.10 -10.17
N VAL A 113 13.92 -32.24 -10.75
CA VAL A 113 13.92 -30.81 -10.47
C VAL A 113 13.53 -30.53 -9.02
N ALA A 114 12.53 -31.22 -8.48
CA ALA A 114 12.11 -31.07 -7.09
C ALA A 114 13.22 -31.45 -6.09
N ASN A 115 13.95 -32.55 -6.35
CA ASN A 115 15.07 -32.98 -5.53
C ASN A 115 16.22 -31.98 -5.56
N PHE A 116 16.55 -31.43 -6.73
CA PHE A 116 17.58 -30.40 -6.88
C PHE A 116 17.23 -29.11 -6.11
N ILE A 117 15.98 -28.65 -6.21
CA ILE A 117 15.49 -27.48 -5.47
C ILE A 117 15.55 -27.73 -3.96
N LYS A 118 15.17 -28.94 -3.51
CA LYS A 118 15.23 -29.30 -2.09
C LYS A 118 16.67 -29.26 -1.57
N GLN A 119 17.61 -29.87 -2.30
CA GLN A 119 19.03 -29.88 -1.93
C GLN A 119 19.61 -28.45 -1.84
N GLN A 120 19.30 -27.58 -2.80
CA GLN A 120 19.72 -26.18 -2.79
C GLN A 120 19.14 -25.42 -1.58
N ASN A 121 17.86 -25.63 -1.25
CA ASN A 121 17.24 -24.99 -0.09
C ASN A 121 17.79 -25.49 1.24
N ASP A 122 18.09 -26.79 1.35
CA ASP A 122 18.65 -27.37 2.56
C ASP A 122 20.09 -26.87 2.81
N ALA A 123 20.92 -26.77 1.76
CA ALA A 123 22.24 -26.15 1.84
C ALA A 123 22.15 -24.68 2.32
N ARG A 124 21.19 -23.90 1.79
CA ARG A 124 21.00 -22.49 2.20
C ARG A 124 20.59 -22.36 3.67
N LYS A 125 19.75 -23.28 4.17
CA LYS A 125 19.33 -23.31 5.57
C LYS A 125 20.49 -23.67 6.52
N GLU A 126 21.40 -24.54 6.11
CA GLU A 126 22.58 -24.88 6.91
C GLU A 126 23.55 -23.71 7.02
N GLU A 127 23.81 -22.99 5.93
CA GLU A 127 24.62 -21.76 5.94
C GLU A 127 24.01 -20.67 6.86
N GLU A 128 22.69 -20.54 6.86
CA GLU A 128 21.98 -19.56 7.69
C GLU A 128 22.05 -19.91 9.19
N LYS A 129 21.92 -21.20 9.52
CA LYS A 129 22.10 -21.70 10.90
C LYS A 129 23.54 -21.50 11.39
N LEU A 130 24.53 -21.64 10.51
CA LEU A 130 25.93 -21.41 10.86
C LEU A 130 26.17 -19.92 11.18
N LYS A 131 25.66 -19.01 10.33
CA LYS A 131 25.76 -17.55 10.56
C LYS A 131 25.05 -17.08 11.83
N GLN A 132 23.94 -17.69 12.22
CA GLN A 132 23.25 -17.35 13.48
C GLN A 132 24.05 -17.75 14.74
N LYS A 133 24.90 -18.78 14.68
CA LYS A 133 25.73 -19.21 15.82
C LYS A 133 26.96 -18.33 16.03
N GLU A 134 27.43 -17.64 14.99
CA GLU A 134 28.60 -16.76 15.02
C GLU A 134 28.25 -15.28 15.24
N LYS A 135 27.20 -14.97 16.01
CA LYS A 135 26.93 -13.56 16.37
C LYS A 135 28.07 -13.03 17.26
N PRO A 136 28.77 -11.96 16.87
CA PRO A 136 29.90 -11.44 17.62
C PRO A 136 29.45 -10.91 19.00
N LYS A 137 30.12 -11.37 20.06
CA LYS A 137 29.88 -10.90 21.43
C LYS A 137 30.39 -9.46 21.56
N LEU A 138 29.49 -8.52 21.90
CA LEU A 138 29.84 -7.12 22.10
C LEU A 138 30.39 -6.92 23.52
N LEU A 139 31.65 -6.50 23.63
CA LEU A 139 32.32 -6.18 24.90
C LEU A 139 32.25 -4.67 25.14
N ASN A 140 31.79 -4.25 26.32
CA ASN A 140 31.88 -2.84 26.72
C ASN A 140 33.33 -2.41 27.00
N LYS A 141 33.59 -1.09 26.94
CA LYS A 141 34.85 -0.45 27.37
C LYS A 141 35.32 -0.80 28.80
N LYS A 142 34.44 -1.40 29.62
CA LYS A 142 34.71 -1.85 31.00
C LYS A 142 34.85 -3.39 31.14
N GLY A 143 34.93 -4.14 30.04
CA GLY A 143 35.14 -5.59 30.05
C GLY A 143 33.91 -6.45 30.39
N ASN A 144 32.77 -5.83 30.70
CA ASN A 144 31.53 -6.56 30.95
C ASN A 144 30.83 -6.93 29.63
N GLU A 145 30.47 -8.20 29.47
CA GLU A 145 29.67 -8.69 28.33
C GLU A 145 28.31 -7.98 28.32
N VAL A 146 27.96 -7.35 27.19
CA VAL A 146 26.60 -6.88 26.95
C VAL A 146 25.91 -7.90 26.09
N THR A 147 24.79 -8.42 26.57
CA THR A 147 23.89 -9.21 25.74
C THR A 147 23.41 -8.35 24.59
N SER A 148 23.85 -8.66 23.37
CA SER A 148 23.25 -8.12 22.16
C SER A 148 21.80 -8.57 22.12
N THR A 149 20.88 -7.61 21.96
CA THR A 149 19.45 -7.91 21.88
C THR A 149 19.09 -8.24 20.44
N ASP A 150 18.21 -9.20 20.21
CA ASP A 150 17.62 -9.48 18.89
C ASP A 150 16.61 -8.40 18.42
N ILE A 151 16.41 -7.37 19.24
CA ILE A 151 15.55 -6.23 18.93
C ILE A 151 16.26 -5.31 17.93
N ILE A 152 15.51 -4.87 16.92
CA ILE A 152 16.00 -4.02 15.84
C ILE A 152 16.08 -2.56 16.33
N CYS A 153 17.11 -1.86 15.91
CA CYS A 153 17.31 -0.46 16.27
C CYS A 153 16.23 0.44 15.63
N ASN A 154 15.41 1.11 16.44
CA ASN A 154 14.39 2.06 15.95
C ASN A 154 14.98 3.17 15.08
N PHE A 155 16.17 3.66 15.43
CA PHE A 155 16.87 4.68 14.65
C PHE A 155 17.31 4.16 13.28
N MET A 156 17.63 2.87 13.15
CA MET A 156 17.94 2.26 11.86
C MET A 156 16.71 2.30 10.94
N ILE A 157 15.53 1.94 11.48
CA ILE A 157 14.27 1.98 10.72
C ILE A 157 13.98 3.42 10.27
N GLU A 158 14.15 4.40 11.16
CA GLU A 158 13.93 5.82 10.84
C GLU A 158 14.88 6.34 9.74
N MET A 159 16.15 5.93 9.76
CA MET A 159 17.14 6.35 8.76
C MET A 159 16.89 5.68 7.41
N MET A 160 16.48 4.41 7.41
CA MET A 160 16.06 3.69 6.21
C MET A 160 14.83 4.34 5.57
N GLU A 161 13.84 4.76 6.36
CA GLU A 161 12.68 5.50 5.87
C GLU A 161 13.04 6.89 5.34
N LYS A 162 14.09 7.53 5.87
CA LYS A 162 14.62 8.80 5.39
C LYS A 162 15.56 8.65 4.19
N GLN A 163 15.77 7.41 3.71
CA GLN A 163 16.72 7.07 2.64
C GLN A 163 18.16 7.55 2.92
N LEU A 164 18.52 7.70 4.20
CA LEU A 164 19.86 8.06 4.64
C LEU A 164 20.63 6.78 4.95
N TRP A 165 21.19 6.14 3.92
CA TRP A 165 21.98 4.90 4.06
C TRP A 165 23.48 5.16 3.77
N GLY A 166 24.37 4.46 4.49
CA GLY A 166 25.83 4.52 4.30
C GLY A 166 26.59 5.42 5.30
N PHE A 167 27.68 6.05 4.85
CA PHE A 167 28.65 6.87 5.62
C PHE A 167 28.02 7.93 6.56
N ARG A 168 26.79 8.36 6.28
CA ARG A 168 26.06 9.35 7.09
C ARG A 168 25.36 8.77 8.33
N LEU A 169 25.25 7.44 8.43
CA LEU A 169 24.74 6.75 9.62
C LEU A 169 25.79 6.72 10.75
N GLU A 170 27.06 6.66 10.38
CA GLU A 170 28.19 6.56 11.30
C GLU A 170 28.38 7.86 12.10
N GLU A 171 28.24 9.04 11.48
CA GLU A 171 28.46 10.32 12.17
C GLU A 171 27.44 10.64 13.27
N LYS A 172 26.17 10.19 13.18
CA LYS A 172 25.15 10.53 14.18
C LYS A 172 24.98 9.51 15.31
N HIS A 173 25.49 8.29 15.15
CA HIS A 173 25.32 7.22 16.15
C HIS A 173 26.64 6.74 16.77
N MET A 174 27.82 7.02 16.20
CA MET A 174 29.08 6.45 16.69
C MET A 174 29.83 7.28 17.74
N GLU A 175 29.40 8.51 18.07
CA GLU A 175 30.21 9.33 19.00
C GLU A 175 30.27 8.79 20.43
N GLU A 176 29.30 7.99 20.91
CA GLU A 176 29.34 7.60 22.33
C GLU A 176 29.14 6.13 22.66
N THR A 177 28.42 5.30 21.88
CA THR A 177 28.26 3.89 22.27
C THR A 177 27.88 2.99 21.09
N GLN A 178 28.56 1.84 20.98
CA GLN A 178 28.14 0.74 20.13
C GLN A 178 26.66 0.42 20.44
N CYS A 179 25.77 0.57 19.45
CA CYS A 179 24.35 0.33 19.65
C CYS A 179 24.13 -1.14 20.04
N LYS A 180 23.34 -1.36 21.09
CA LYS A 180 23.05 -2.71 21.63
C LYS A 180 22.07 -3.51 20.75
N TYR A 181 21.38 -2.80 19.85
CA TYR A 181 20.30 -3.30 18.99
C TYR A 181 20.82 -3.69 17.60
N VAL A 182 20.12 -4.61 16.94
CA VAL A 182 20.52 -5.09 15.61
C VAL A 182 20.30 -4.00 14.55
N HIS A 183 21.34 -3.72 13.78
CA HIS A 183 21.36 -2.79 12.65
C HIS A 183 21.03 -3.49 11.32
N GLN A 184 19.97 -4.29 11.33
CA GLN A 184 19.48 -5.01 10.16
C GLN A 184 17.99 -4.77 10.02
N LEU A 185 17.53 -4.61 8.77
CA LEU A 185 16.12 -4.47 8.46
C LEU A 185 15.40 -5.80 8.78
N PRO A 186 14.22 -5.78 9.43
CA PRO A 186 13.48 -7.01 9.70
C PRO A 186 13.18 -7.76 8.39
N GLU A 187 13.20 -9.09 8.43
CA GLU A 187 12.84 -9.90 7.27
C GLU A 187 11.41 -9.57 6.80
N GLY A 188 11.27 -9.21 5.53
CA GLY A 188 9.99 -8.80 4.94
C GLY A 188 9.59 -7.34 5.17
N TYR A 189 10.39 -6.52 5.85
CA TYR A 189 10.12 -5.09 5.95
C TYR A 189 10.42 -4.40 4.61
N ILE A 190 9.36 -3.90 3.98
CA ILE A 190 9.43 -3.18 2.72
C ILE A 190 9.55 -1.70 3.06
N VAL A 191 10.68 -1.08 2.71
CA VAL A 191 10.87 0.37 2.85
C VAL A 191 9.90 1.07 1.90
N LYS A 192 8.92 1.80 2.46
CA LYS A 192 7.94 2.55 1.69
C LYS A 192 8.66 3.60 0.84
N THR A 193 8.29 3.72 -0.43
CA THR A 193 8.82 4.79 -1.28
C THR A 193 8.28 6.16 -0.82
N ALA A 194 8.99 7.23 -1.18
CA ALA A 194 8.55 8.60 -0.87
C ALA A 194 7.14 8.89 -1.40
N GLU A 195 6.78 8.32 -2.56
CA GLU A 195 5.45 8.42 -3.16
C GLU A 195 4.38 7.66 -2.37
N GLN A 196 4.67 6.43 -1.93
CA GLN A 196 3.74 5.66 -1.08
C GLN A 196 3.49 6.36 0.25
N LYS A 197 4.52 6.95 0.85
CA LYS A 197 4.40 7.71 2.09
C LYS A 197 3.61 9.01 1.91
N ARG A 198 3.71 9.64 0.73
CA ARG A 198 2.89 10.82 0.38
C ARG A 198 1.42 10.42 0.24
N LEU A 199 1.15 9.34 -0.49
CA LEU A 199 -0.22 8.83 -0.67
C LEU A 199 -0.86 8.44 0.67
N GLU A 200 -0.12 7.77 1.56
CA GLU A 200 -0.61 7.41 2.89
C GLU A 200 -0.92 8.65 3.76
N ARG A 201 -0.09 9.70 3.66
CA ARG A 201 -0.36 10.98 4.33
C ARG A 201 -1.60 11.65 3.76
N GLU A 202 -1.72 11.72 2.44
CA GLU A 202 -2.91 12.27 1.76
C GLU A 202 -4.17 11.47 2.14
N MET A 203 -4.08 10.13 2.24
CA MET A 203 -5.17 9.28 2.71
C MET A 203 -5.52 9.54 4.17
N GLN A 204 -4.53 9.76 5.04
CA GLN A 204 -4.74 10.08 6.45
C GLN A 204 -5.32 11.49 6.65
N GLU A 205 -4.94 12.44 5.80
CA GLU A 205 -5.49 13.80 5.78
C GLU A 205 -6.92 13.81 5.22
N ASN A 206 -7.20 12.97 4.23
CA ASN A 206 -8.53 12.76 3.66
C ASN A 206 -9.42 11.83 4.49
N MET A 207 -8.86 11.13 5.49
CA MET A 207 -9.66 10.37 6.44
C MET A 207 -10.56 11.34 7.21
N PRO A 208 -11.87 11.09 7.32
CA PRO A 208 -12.77 11.97 8.05
C PRO A 208 -12.32 12.03 9.51
N LYS A 209 -11.73 13.17 9.90
CA LYS A 209 -11.42 13.46 11.29
C LYS A 209 -12.76 13.66 11.99
N ILE A 210 -13.21 12.63 12.70
CA ILE A 210 -14.35 12.75 13.61
C ILE A 210 -14.06 13.89 14.59
N THR A 211 -15.00 14.81 14.73
CA THR A 211 -14.88 15.86 15.75
C THR A 211 -15.10 15.24 17.13
N ILE A 212 -14.65 15.92 18.18
CA ILE A 212 -14.80 15.44 19.55
C ILE A 212 -16.28 15.26 19.90
N GLU A 213 -17.14 16.14 19.38
CA GLU A 213 -18.59 16.08 19.56
C GLU A 213 -19.18 14.82 18.93
N GLN A 214 -18.77 14.50 17.70
CA GLN A 214 -19.26 13.34 16.97
C GLN A 214 -18.80 12.03 17.63
N PHE A 215 -17.58 12.00 18.16
CA PHE A 215 -17.10 10.86 18.95
C PHE A 215 -17.91 10.68 20.24
N VAL A 216 -18.19 11.77 20.97
CA VAL A 216 -18.99 11.73 22.20
C VAL A 216 -20.43 11.29 21.91
N GLU A 217 -21.02 11.69 20.78
CA GLU A 217 -22.34 11.22 20.35
C GLU A 217 -22.34 9.73 20.03
N GLN A 218 -21.33 9.23 19.30
CA GLN A 218 -21.19 7.81 19.01
C GLN A 218 -21.03 6.97 20.29
N GLU A 219 -20.22 7.42 21.24
CA GLU A 219 -20.09 6.75 22.54
C GLU A 219 -21.41 6.77 23.33
N ARG A 220 -22.15 7.88 23.31
CA ARG A 220 -23.47 7.96 23.95
C ARG A 220 -24.49 7.01 23.32
N GLU A 221 -24.46 6.84 22.00
CA GLU A 221 -25.31 5.90 21.29
C GLU A 221 -24.91 4.44 21.56
N SER A 222 -23.61 4.18 21.75
CA SER A 222 -23.09 2.86 22.08
C SER A 222 -23.35 2.44 23.53
N LEU A 223 -23.72 3.35 24.42
CA LEU A 223 -24.05 3.01 25.82
C LEU A 223 -25.45 2.40 25.92
N ASP A 224 -25.56 1.31 26.68
CA ASP A 224 -26.83 0.63 26.96
C ASP A 224 -27.75 1.56 27.77
N LYS A 225 -28.78 2.08 27.11
CA LYS A 225 -29.72 3.07 27.68
C LYS A 225 -30.50 2.54 28.89
N ASP A 226 -30.58 1.23 29.04
CA ASP A 226 -31.38 0.56 30.06
C ASP A 226 -30.65 0.41 31.41
N HIS A 227 -29.32 0.48 31.45
CA HIS A 227 -28.50 0.33 32.67
C HIS A 227 -27.72 1.62 33.01
N LEU A 228 -28.38 2.78 32.93
CA LEU A 228 -27.77 4.07 33.29
C LEU A 228 -28.18 4.49 34.71
N THR A 229 -27.22 4.89 35.54
CA THR A 229 -27.49 5.46 36.86
C THR A 229 -28.08 6.87 36.71
N PRO A 230 -29.30 7.14 37.21
CA PRO A 230 -29.89 8.47 37.11
C PRO A 230 -29.09 9.47 37.95
N LEU A 231 -28.84 10.65 37.39
CA LEU A 231 -28.10 11.71 38.08
C LEU A 231 -28.99 12.37 39.13
N THR A 232 -28.86 11.95 40.38
CA THR A 232 -29.49 12.61 41.54
C THR A 232 -28.60 13.72 42.09
N LEU A 233 -29.21 14.67 42.80
CA LEU A 233 -28.52 15.85 43.32
C LEU A 233 -27.43 15.49 44.35
N ASP A 234 -27.66 14.44 45.13
CA ASP A 234 -26.69 13.94 46.11
C ASP A 234 -25.52 13.21 45.45
N LEU A 235 -25.80 12.39 44.43
CA LEU A 235 -24.75 11.76 43.63
C LEU A 235 -23.89 12.81 42.91
N PHE A 236 -24.50 13.88 42.40
CA PHE A 236 -23.78 14.99 41.78
C PHE A 236 -22.84 15.73 42.76
N LYS A 237 -23.30 15.97 43.99
CA LYS A 237 -22.45 16.54 45.06
C LYS A 237 -21.27 15.64 45.37
N GLU A 238 -21.49 14.33 45.46
CA GLU A 238 -20.44 13.36 45.75
C GLU A 238 -19.40 13.29 44.61
N ILE A 239 -19.85 13.26 43.35
CA ILE A 239 -18.97 13.30 42.17
C ILE A 239 -18.13 14.58 42.17
N ASN A 240 -18.75 15.74 42.42
CA ASN A 240 -18.04 17.01 42.47
C ASN A 240 -16.99 17.06 43.60
N LEU A 241 -17.32 16.52 44.78
CA LEU A 241 -16.38 16.42 45.88
C LEU A 241 -15.19 15.52 45.51
N LYS A 242 -15.45 14.34 44.94
CA LYS A 242 -14.41 13.42 44.45
C LYS A 242 -13.52 14.08 43.39
N HIS A 243 -14.10 14.79 42.43
CA HIS A 243 -13.34 15.53 41.41
C HIS A 243 -12.48 16.65 42.01
N LYS A 244 -13.00 17.39 42.99
CA LYS A 244 -12.24 18.43 43.70
C LYS A 244 -11.04 17.85 44.42
N LEU A 245 -11.23 16.75 45.16
CA LEU A 245 -10.14 16.04 45.86
C LEU A 245 -9.09 15.50 44.88
N MET A 246 -9.52 14.90 43.77
CA MET A 246 -8.61 14.40 42.73
C MET A 246 -7.76 15.52 42.12
N ARG A 247 -8.36 16.67 41.80
CA ARG A 247 -7.63 17.85 41.28
C ARG A 247 -6.59 18.36 42.28
N MET A 248 -6.94 18.39 43.58
CA MET A 248 -5.99 18.78 44.64
C MET A 248 -4.82 17.80 44.72
N LYS A 249 -5.08 16.49 44.71
CA LYS A 249 -4.03 15.45 44.73
C LYS A 249 -3.11 15.51 43.51
N ILE A 250 -3.66 15.79 42.32
CA ILE A 250 -2.85 15.97 41.09
C ILE A 250 -1.94 17.20 41.22
N LYS A 251 -2.46 18.32 41.74
CA LYS A 251 -1.64 19.53 41.98
C LYS A 251 -0.52 19.27 42.98
N GLU A 252 -0.83 18.61 44.08
CA GLU A 252 0.15 18.23 45.11
C GLU A 252 1.25 17.32 44.53
N ASN A 253 0.88 16.30 43.74
CA ASN A 253 1.84 15.42 43.09
C ASN A 253 2.71 16.16 42.06
N ARG A 254 2.14 17.11 41.31
CA ARG A 254 2.92 17.97 40.39
C ARG A 254 3.91 18.85 41.16
N LEU A 255 3.50 19.43 42.28
CA LEU A 255 4.37 20.24 43.14
C LEU A 255 5.48 19.40 43.78
N LYS A 256 5.17 18.20 44.30
CA LYS A 256 6.18 17.28 44.82
C LYS A 256 7.19 16.88 43.73
N LYS A 257 6.71 16.62 42.51
CA LYS A 257 7.58 16.31 41.37
C LYS A 257 8.45 17.50 40.96
N SER A 258 7.92 18.72 40.94
CA SER A 258 8.70 19.93 40.63
C SER A 258 9.73 20.25 41.71
N MET A 259 9.37 20.10 42.99
CA MET A 259 10.30 20.28 44.12
C MET A 259 11.42 19.24 44.09
N SER A 260 11.09 17.97 43.84
CA SER A 260 12.09 16.90 43.68
C SER A 260 13.04 17.19 42.52
N MET A 261 12.52 17.63 41.37
CA MET A 261 13.34 18.02 40.21
C MET A 261 14.27 19.19 40.55
N MET A 262 13.77 20.21 41.25
CA MET A 262 14.55 21.37 41.66
C MET A 262 15.68 21.02 42.66
N MET A 263 15.43 20.07 43.56
CA MET A 263 16.48 19.54 44.46
C MET A 263 17.58 18.83 43.68
N VAL A 264 17.22 18.01 42.68
CA VAL A 264 18.19 17.30 41.84
C VAL A 264 19.03 18.29 41.03
N THR A 265 18.42 19.31 40.42
CA THR A 265 19.16 20.33 39.67
C THR A 265 20.11 21.13 40.55
N ASN A 266 19.68 21.50 41.77
CA ASN A 266 20.54 22.21 42.71
C ASN A 266 21.72 21.35 43.17
N LEU A 267 21.51 20.04 43.37
CA LEU A 267 22.59 19.12 43.72
C LEU A 267 23.62 19.03 42.59
N ILE A 268 23.17 18.93 41.34
CA ILE A 268 24.06 18.89 40.15
C ILE A 268 24.85 20.20 40.01
N LEU A 269 24.19 21.36 40.16
CA LEU A 269 24.86 22.66 40.12
C LEU A 269 25.93 22.78 41.22
N SER A 270 25.63 22.35 42.44
CA SER A 270 26.60 22.33 43.55
C SER A 270 27.79 21.41 43.30
N TYR A 271 27.61 20.36 42.49
CA TYR A 271 28.68 19.44 42.12
C TYR A 271 29.58 20.06 41.05
N ILE A 272 28.98 20.67 40.02
CA ILE A 272 29.69 21.39 38.96
C ILE A 272 30.50 22.56 39.52
N GLU A 273 29.93 23.34 40.44
CA GLU A 273 30.65 24.44 41.11
C GLU A 273 31.86 23.96 41.92
N ARG A 274 31.74 22.82 42.61
CA ARG A 274 32.86 22.21 43.34
C ARG A 274 33.96 21.73 42.40
N ASP A 275 33.60 21.09 41.29
CA ASP A 275 34.56 20.63 40.29
C ASP A 275 35.28 21.80 39.61
N ASN A 276 34.54 22.86 39.24
CA ASN A 276 35.13 24.07 38.68
C ASN A 276 36.08 24.76 39.68
N LYS A 277 35.72 24.82 40.96
CA LYS A 277 36.58 25.38 42.01
C LYS A 277 37.85 24.54 42.21
N MET A 278 37.74 23.20 42.16
CA MET A 278 38.90 22.31 42.18
C MET A 278 39.80 22.49 40.95
N MET A 279 39.23 22.64 39.76
CA MET A 279 40.02 22.88 38.54
C MET A 279 40.73 24.23 38.56
N MET A 280 40.09 25.28 39.08
CA MET A 280 40.70 26.60 39.27
C MET A 280 41.88 26.53 40.25
N MET A 281 41.72 25.84 41.38
CA MET A 281 42.78 25.64 42.38
C MET A 281 44.00 24.88 41.81
N LYS A 282 43.77 23.91 40.90
CA LYS A 282 44.85 23.16 40.23
C LYS A 282 45.60 23.95 39.16
N ARG A 283 45.08 25.10 38.70
CA ARG A 283 45.76 25.96 37.70
C ARG A 283 46.63 27.05 38.33
N ILE A 284 46.54 27.27 39.64
CA ILE A 284 47.22 28.34 40.37
C ILE A 284 48.54 27.84 41.03
N ASN A 285 48.75 26.52 41.07
CA ASN A 285 50.02 25.88 41.48
C ASN A 285 50.76 25.34 40.25
#